data_AF-A0A7Y2GKD6-F1
#
_entry.id   AF-A0A7Y2GKD6-F1
#
_cell.length_a   1.000
_cell.length_b   1.000
_cell.length_c   1.000
_cell.angle_alpha   90.00
_cell.angle_beta   90.00
_cell.angle_gamma   90.00
#
_symmetry.space_group_name_H-M   'P 1'
#
loop_
_entity.id
_entity.type
_entity.pdbx_description
1 polymer ?
#
loop_
_entity_poly.entity_id
_entity_poly.type
_entity_poly.pdbx_seq_one_letter_code
_entity_poly.pdbx_strand_id
1 'polypeptide(L)'
;MTMIGTTYNVMPVPPDPDHTTWFDHGVLRVGVEYRVVDPEALAAAYEGDDLKEIEDNSPEGGFTDEGLSIHIESAADQHEYIRFDAFDDDPHYHYVDKSAGTNTLVGFDTAAHGPVLPWVLGQVRHRLPSMLGAAGAAHVADTIPAGLGDEIADHLVEYLPTIGIAVAPEEPDPEEADTGEAS
;
A
#
# COMPACT_ATOMS: atom_id res chain seq x y z
N MET A 1 12.87 -15.90 4.44
CA MET A 1 13.35 -14.89 3.48
C MET A 1 13.70 -13.64 4.27
N THR A 2 14.74 -12.92 3.89
CA THR A 2 15.00 -11.58 4.43
C THR A 2 14.04 -10.62 3.74
N MET A 3 13.21 -9.91 4.51
CA MET A 3 12.36 -8.84 3.97
C MET A 3 13.25 -7.67 3.56
N ILE A 4 12.99 -7.12 2.37
CA ILE A 4 13.61 -5.88 1.91
C ILE A 4 12.92 -4.70 2.60
N GLY A 5 13.61 -3.56 2.71
CA GLY A 5 13.07 -2.34 3.30
C GLY A 5 13.62 -2.00 4.68
N THR A 6 13.07 -0.94 5.26
CA THR A 6 13.41 -0.40 6.58
C THR A 6 12.28 -0.74 7.55
N THR A 7 12.60 -1.47 8.62
CA THR A 7 11.63 -1.77 9.68
C THR A 7 11.69 -0.71 10.77
N TYR A 8 10.54 -0.11 11.04
CA TYR A 8 10.30 0.80 12.15
C TYR A 8 9.60 0.05 13.29
N ASN A 9 10.01 0.29 14.53
CA ASN A 9 9.43 -0.32 15.73
C ASN A 9 8.14 0.37 16.21
N VAL A 10 7.44 1.01 15.27
CA VAL A 10 6.18 1.71 15.45
C VAL A 10 5.20 1.30 14.36
N MET A 11 3.91 1.41 14.64
CA MET A 11 2.84 1.26 13.64
C MET A 11 2.80 2.47 12.71
N PRO A 12 2.38 2.34 11.44
CA PRO A 12 2.22 3.52 10.59
C PRO A 12 1.09 4.39 11.12
N VAL A 13 1.11 5.69 10.80
CA VAL A 13 0.04 6.62 11.15
C VAL A 13 -1.29 6.02 10.68
N PRO A 14 -2.32 5.93 11.53
CA PRO A 14 -3.59 5.33 11.12
C PRO A 14 -4.23 6.10 9.94
N PRO A 15 -5.09 5.43 9.14
CA PRO A 15 -5.95 6.12 8.19
C PRO A 15 -6.84 7.15 8.89
N ASP A 16 -7.00 8.33 8.30
CA ASP A 16 -7.93 9.34 8.80
C ASP A 16 -9.36 8.90 8.45
N PRO A 17 -10.22 8.60 9.43
CA PRO A 17 -11.57 8.12 9.17
C PRO A 17 -12.45 9.14 8.42
N ASP A 18 -12.15 10.44 8.51
CA ASP A 18 -12.91 11.49 7.81
C ASP A 18 -12.48 11.64 6.34
N HIS A 19 -11.30 11.13 5.98
CA HIS A 19 -10.74 11.21 4.62
C HIS A 19 -10.58 9.85 3.93
N THR A 20 -10.89 8.76 4.62
CA THR A 20 -10.79 7.40 4.06
C THR A 20 -12.15 6.87 3.64
N THR A 21 -12.29 6.50 2.37
CA THR A 21 -13.44 5.73 1.89
C THR A 21 -13.13 4.24 1.94
N TRP A 22 -13.98 3.46 2.61
CA TRP A 22 -13.80 2.02 2.78
C TRP A 22 -14.74 1.20 1.92
N PHE A 23 -14.22 0.13 1.33
CA PHE A 23 -14.95 -0.85 0.54
C PHE A 23 -14.77 -2.25 1.12
N ASP A 24 -15.87 -2.96 1.34
CA ASP A 24 -15.85 -4.32 1.85
C ASP A 24 -15.79 -5.32 0.70
N HIS A 25 -14.78 -6.19 0.70
CA HIS A 25 -14.52 -7.22 -0.30
C HIS A 25 -14.53 -8.63 0.32
N GLY A 26 -15.51 -8.87 1.19
CA GLY A 26 -15.69 -10.15 1.89
C GLY A 26 -14.66 -10.34 3.01
N VAL A 27 -13.54 -11.01 2.71
CA VAL A 27 -12.49 -11.31 3.70
C VAL A 27 -11.52 -10.14 3.93
N LEU A 28 -11.52 -9.16 3.02
CA LEU A 28 -10.72 -7.95 3.11
C LEU A 28 -11.60 -6.70 3.12
N ARG A 29 -11.07 -5.62 3.69
CA ARG A 29 -11.58 -4.25 3.52
C ARG A 29 -10.50 -3.41 2.88
N VAL A 30 -10.88 -2.57 1.93
CA VAL A 30 -9.95 -1.73 1.17
C VAL A 30 -10.28 -0.27 1.44
N GLY A 31 -9.33 0.44 2.01
CA GLY A 31 -9.43 1.87 2.28
C GLY A 31 -8.73 2.66 1.18
N VAL A 32 -9.34 3.76 0.75
CA VAL A 32 -8.76 4.71 -0.19
C VAL A 32 -8.75 6.09 0.46
N GLU A 33 -7.56 6.69 0.57
CA GLU A 33 -7.31 7.95 1.26
C GLU A 33 -6.35 8.81 0.43
N TYR A 34 -6.58 10.12 0.36
CA TYR A 34 -5.53 11.05 -0.09
C TYR A 34 -4.87 11.65 1.15
N ARG A 35 -3.56 11.46 1.28
CA ARG A 35 -2.81 11.87 2.46
C ARG A 35 -1.87 13.01 2.12
N VAL A 36 -1.74 13.92 3.09
CA VAL A 36 -0.62 14.86 3.16
C VAL A 36 0.18 14.46 4.39
N VAL A 37 1.45 14.17 4.20
CA VAL A 37 2.38 13.86 5.28
C VAL A 37 3.34 15.01 5.40
N ASP A 38 3.39 15.63 6.57
CA ASP A 38 4.33 16.69 6.89
C ASP A 38 4.85 16.50 8.33
N PRO A 39 5.89 17.25 8.75
CA PRO A 39 6.45 17.08 10.08
C PRO A 39 5.46 17.41 11.21
N GLU A 40 4.49 18.30 10.99
CA GLU A 40 3.47 18.64 11.99
C GLU A 40 2.47 17.49 12.15
N ALA A 41 2.00 16.90 11.05
CA ALA A 41 1.13 15.73 11.04
C ALA A 41 1.81 14.52 11.69
N LEU A 42 3.10 14.27 11.41
CA LEU A 42 3.87 13.21 12.05
C LEU A 42 4.05 13.43 13.55
N ALA A 43 4.38 14.66 13.96
CA ALA A 43 4.51 15.02 15.38
C ALA A 43 3.18 14.97 16.14
N ALA A 44 2.05 15.14 15.45
CA ALA A 44 0.71 14.96 16.01
C ALA A 44 0.32 13.47 16.13
N ALA A 45 0.89 12.61 15.28
CA ALA A 45 0.57 11.18 15.23
C ALA A 45 1.43 10.32 16.17
N TYR A 46 2.66 10.75 16.48
CA TYR A 46 3.61 10.00 17.29
C TYR A 46 4.08 10.78 18.52
N GLU A 47 4.39 10.06 19.61
CA GLU A 47 4.92 10.64 20.84
C GLU A 47 6.07 9.77 21.39
N GLY A 48 6.93 10.36 22.21
CA GLY A 48 7.96 9.60 22.95
C GLY A 48 8.96 8.89 22.05
N ASP A 49 9.19 7.59 22.32
CA ASP A 49 10.18 6.78 21.60
C ASP A 49 9.79 6.57 20.12
N ASP A 50 8.48 6.53 19.82
CA ASP A 50 7.95 6.39 18.46
C ASP A 50 8.30 7.61 17.61
N LEU A 51 8.03 8.82 18.13
CA LEU A 51 8.40 10.06 17.44
C LEU A 51 9.91 10.14 17.24
N LYS A 52 10.68 9.76 18.26
CA LYS A 52 12.14 9.75 18.18
C LYS A 52 12.64 8.82 17.08
N GLU A 53 12.05 7.64 16.92
CA GLU A 53 12.44 6.72 15.84
C GLU A 53 12.15 7.31 14.46
N ILE A 54 11.00 7.97 14.28
CA ILE A 54 10.68 8.66 13.03
C ILE A 54 11.67 9.79 12.76
N GLU A 55 11.98 10.62 13.76
CA GLU A 55 12.95 11.71 13.64
C GLU A 55 14.36 11.20 13.30
N ASP A 56 14.83 10.13 13.95
CA ASP A 56 16.16 9.55 13.74
C ASP A 56 16.32 8.96 12.31
N ASN A 57 15.21 8.59 11.66
CA ASN A 57 15.18 8.04 10.30
C ASN A 57 14.70 9.04 9.24
N SER A 58 14.35 10.27 9.64
CA SER A 58 13.94 11.34 8.74
C SER A 58 15.11 12.27 8.39
N PRO A 59 15.09 12.96 7.24
CA PRO A 59 16.04 14.03 6.96
C PRO A 59 15.93 15.16 7.99
N GLU A 60 17.02 15.94 8.17
CA GLU A 60 17.04 17.08 9.08
C GLU A 60 15.97 18.12 8.67
N GLY A 61 15.04 18.40 9.59
CA GLY A 61 13.88 19.26 9.31
C GLY A 61 12.61 18.52 8.86
N GLY A 62 12.67 17.19 8.73
CA GLY A 62 11.58 16.33 8.29
C GLY A 62 11.39 16.35 6.77
N PHE A 63 10.31 15.72 6.31
CA PHE A 63 9.93 15.64 4.90
C PHE A 63 8.45 16.02 4.74
N THR A 64 8.08 16.37 3.51
CA THR A 64 6.68 16.57 3.14
C THR A 64 6.43 15.82 1.85
N ASP A 65 5.33 15.09 1.79
CA ASP A 65 4.88 14.38 0.60
C ASP A 65 3.35 14.28 0.63
N GLU A 66 2.75 13.99 -0.51
CA GLU A 66 1.31 13.80 -0.62
C GLU A 66 0.96 12.77 -1.70
N GLY A 67 -0.21 12.18 -1.59
CA GLY A 67 -0.72 11.28 -2.61
C GLY A 67 -1.71 10.25 -2.11
N LEU A 68 -1.90 9.22 -2.91
CA LEU A 68 -2.89 8.18 -2.67
C LEU A 68 -2.36 7.10 -1.75
N SER A 69 -3.10 6.82 -0.69
CA SER A 69 -2.92 5.63 0.14
C SER A 69 -4.02 4.61 -0.13
N ILE A 70 -3.61 3.36 -0.33
CA ILE A 70 -4.50 2.20 -0.43
C ILE A 70 -4.21 1.26 0.73
N HIS A 71 -5.20 1.12 1.62
CA HIS A 71 -5.13 0.32 2.85
C HIS A 71 -5.74 -1.05 2.60
N ILE A 72 -5.03 -2.13 2.90
CA ILE A 72 -5.56 -3.50 2.84
C ILE A 72 -5.70 -4.04 4.26
N GLU A 73 -6.94 -4.07 4.74
CA GLU A 73 -7.31 -4.61 6.04
C GLU A 73 -7.91 -6.01 5.92
N SER A 74 -7.70 -6.83 6.95
CA SER A 74 -8.49 -8.03 7.16
C SER A 74 -9.85 -7.68 7.78
N ALA A 75 -10.94 -8.17 7.19
CA ALA A 75 -12.27 -7.96 7.74
C ALA A 75 -12.49 -8.70 9.08
N ALA A 76 -11.69 -9.72 9.36
CA ALA A 76 -11.82 -10.56 10.55
C ALA A 76 -11.33 -9.85 11.83
N ASP A 77 -10.33 -8.97 11.70
CA ASP A 77 -9.65 -8.37 12.84
C ASP A 77 -9.36 -6.87 12.67
N GLN A 78 -9.83 -6.27 11.57
CA GLN A 78 -9.72 -4.84 11.25
C GLN A 78 -8.29 -4.31 11.33
N HIS A 79 -7.31 -5.17 11.03
CA HIS A 79 -5.92 -4.82 11.02
C HIS A 79 -5.46 -4.57 9.59
N GLU A 80 -4.82 -3.42 9.36
CA GLU A 80 -4.13 -3.12 8.12
C GLU A 80 -2.85 -3.96 8.04
N TYR A 81 -2.73 -4.80 7.03
CA TYR A 81 -1.54 -5.63 6.82
C TYR A 81 -0.62 -5.10 5.73
N ILE A 82 -1.20 -4.43 4.73
CA ILE A 82 -0.48 -3.84 3.62
C ILE A 82 -1.02 -2.43 3.43
N ARG A 83 -0.12 -1.47 3.27
CA ARG A 83 -0.45 -0.13 2.79
C ARG A 83 0.38 0.17 1.56
N PHE A 84 -0.24 0.70 0.52
CA PHE A 84 0.48 1.27 -0.61
C PHE A 84 0.35 2.78 -0.54
N ASP A 85 1.47 3.48 -0.50
CA ASP A 85 1.54 4.94 -0.50
C ASP A 85 2.11 5.36 -1.86
N ALA A 86 1.20 5.60 -2.80
CA ALA A 86 1.47 6.09 -4.14
C ALA A 86 1.62 7.61 -4.11
N PHE A 87 2.64 8.07 -3.38
CA PHE A 87 2.95 9.48 -3.20
C PHE A 87 3.75 10.06 -4.38
N ASP A 88 3.76 11.39 -4.47
CA ASP A 88 4.34 12.13 -5.59
C ASP A 88 5.87 12.07 -5.60
N ASP A 89 6.52 12.22 -4.43
CA ASP A 89 7.99 12.30 -4.32
C ASP A 89 8.66 10.99 -3.89
N ASP A 90 8.13 10.29 -2.89
CA ASP A 90 8.69 9.04 -2.34
C ASP A 90 7.64 7.93 -2.28
N PRO A 91 7.21 7.35 -3.41
CA PRO A 91 6.26 6.26 -3.40
C PRO A 91 6.85 5.01 -2.73
N HIS A 92 6.05 4.35 -1.90
CA HIS A 92 6.46 3.18 -1.13
C HIS A 92 5.27 2.31 -0.74
N TYR A 93 5.55 1.20 -0.07
CA TYR A 93 4.52 0.37 0.54
C TYR A 93 5.00 -0.20 1.87
N HIS A 94 4.05 -0.50 2.75
CA HIS A 94 4.30 -1.04 4.06
C HIS A 94 3.81 -2.48 4.18
N TYR A 95 4.60 -3.29 4.88
CA TYR A 95 4.11 -4.49 5.57
C TYR A 95 3.93 -4.17 7.05
N VAL A 96 2.73 -4.34 7.57
CA VAL A 96 2.37 -3.92 8.92
C VAL A 96 2.18 -5.14 9.82
N ASP A 97 3.17 -5.42 10.67
CA ASP A 97 3.18 -6.60 11.54
C ASP A 97 2.43 -6.31 12.84
N LYS A 98 1.20 -6.82 12.92
CA LYS A 98 0.33 -6.73 14.09
C LYS A 98 0.97 -7.26 15.38
N SER A 99 1.68 -8.38 15.29
CA SER A 99 2.20 -9.06 16.47
C SER A 99 3.44 -8.37 17.03
N ALA A 100 4.25 -7.81 16.14
CA ALA A 100 5.47 -7.10 16.51
C ALA A 100 5.20 -5.62 16.86
N GLY A 101 4.07 -5.05 16.40
CA GLY A 101 3.79 -3.62 16.53
C GLY A 101 4.72 -2.78 15.65
N THR A 102 5.17 -3.34 14.53
CA THR A 102 6.17 -2.75 13.65
C THR A 102 5.62 -2.61 12.24
N ASN A 103 6.28 -1.78 11.44
CA ASN A 103 6.03 -1.75 10.01
C ASN A 103 7.34 -1.76 9.23
N THR A 104 7.34 -2.41 8.07
CA THR A 104 8.47 -2.41 7.15
C THR A 104 8.10 -1.64 5.91
N LEU A 105 8.73 -0.47 5.75
CA LEU A 105 8.61 0.39 4.57
C LEU A 105 9.55 -0.12 3.48
N VAL A 106 9.00 -0.29 2.28
CA VAL A 106 9.76 -0.64 1.08
C VAL A 106 9.58 0.47 0.04
N GLY A 107 10.67 1.18 -0.25
CA GLY A 107 10.69 2.23 -1.27
C GLY A 107 10.48 1.68 -2.68
N PHE A 108 9.86 2.49 -3.54
CA PHE A 108 9.56 2.14 -4.91
C PHE A 108 10.41 2.95 -5.90
N ASP A 109 11.23 2.26 -6.70
CA ASP A 109 12.06 2.90 -7.72
C ASP A 109 11.25 3.17 -9.00
N THR A 110 10.66 4.36 -9.10
CA THR A 110 9.89 4.78 -10.28
C THR A 110 10.75 4.89 -11.55
N ALA A 111 12.06 5.10 -11.42
CA ALA A 111 12.94 5.15 -12.58
C ALA A 111 13.14 3.76 -13.21
N ALA A 112 13.15 2.70 -12.38
CA ALA A 112 13.24 1.32 -12.84
C ALA A 112 11.88 0.69 -13.20
N HIS A 113 10.82 1.06 -12.47
CA HIS A 113 9.53 0.36 -12.52
C HIS A 113 8.38 1.17 -13.12
N GLY A 114 8.61 2.44 -13.47
CA GLY A 114 7.58 3.31 -14.03
C GLY A 114 6.63 3.87 -12.97
N PRO A 115 5.39 4.24 -13.34
CA PRO A 115 4.42 4.80 -12.41
C PRO A 115 3.99 3.79 -11.35
N VAL A 116 3.90 4.23 -10.08
CA VAL A 116 3.59 3.36 -8.94
C VAL A 116 2.16 2.82 -8.96
N LEU A 117 1.16 3.64 -9.36
CA LEU A 117 -0.25 3.24 -9.25
C LEU A 117 -0.62 2.02 -10.13
N PRO A 118 -0.25 1.95 -11.42
CA PRO A 118 -0.39 0.72 -12.21
C PRO A 118 0.32 -0.48 -11.57
N TRP A 119 1.51 -0.29 -11.00
CA TRP A 119 2.22 -1.37 -10.30
C TRP A 119 1.46 -1.86 -9.07
N VAL A 120 0.88 -0.96 -8.27
CA VAL A 120 0.05 -1.29 -7.11
C VAL A 120 -1.16 -2.13 -7.52
N LEU A 121 -1.87 -1.71 -8.57
CA LEU A 121 -3.01 -2.47 -9.09
C LEU A 121 -2.59 -3.87 -9.52
N GLY A 122 -1.46 -4.00 -10.24
CA GLY A 122 -0.90 -5.31 -10.58
C GLY A 122 -0.53 -6.17 -9.36
N GLN A 123 -0.04 -5.57 -8.27
CA GLN A 123 0.23 -6.32 -7.03
C GLN A 123 -1.05 -6.79 -6.36
N VAL A 124 -2.09 -5.95 -6.33
CA VAL A 124 -3.41 -6.31 -5.79
C VAL A 124 -4.00 -7.47 -6.59
N ARG A 125 -3.89 -7.46 -7.93
CA ARG A 125 -4.36 -8.56 -8.78
C ARG A 125 -3.62 -9.87 -8.51
N HIS A 126 -2.29 -9.82 -8.52
CA HIS A 126 -1.48 -11.03 -8.73
C HIS A 126 -0.66 -11.46 -7.51
N ARG A 127 -0.46 -10.59 -6.53
CA ARG A 127 0.48 -10.82 -5.43
C ARG A 127 -0.14 -10.72 -4.04
N LEU A 128 -1.41 -10.32 -3.92
CA LEU A 128 -2.05 -10.04 -2.63
C LEU A 128 -1.88 -11.18 -1.59
N PRO A 129 -2.12 -12.48 -1.90
CA PRO A 129 -1.90 -13.54 -0.91
C PRO A 129 -0.43 -13.69 -0.48
N SER A 130 0.51 -13.50 -1.42
CA SER A 130 1.94 -13.59 -1.12
C SER A 130 2.40 -12.42 -0.26
N MET A 131 1.92 -11.21 -0.55
CA MET A 131 2.20 -10.01 0.24
C MET A 131 1.62 -10.12 1.65
N LEU A 132 0.40 -10.62 1.80
CA LEU A 132 -0.20 -10.87 3.12
C LEU A 132 0.60 -11.92 3.91
N GLY A 133 1.06 -12.99 3.26
CA GLY A 133 1.97 -13.95 3.89
C GLY A 133 3.26 -13.29 4.39
N ALA A 134 3.82 -12.36 3.61
CA ALA A 134 5.00 -11.60 3.98
C ALA A 134 4.75 -10.61 5.14
N ALA A 135 3.53 -10.08 5.26
CA ALA A 135 3.05 -9.27 6.39
C ALA A 135 2.76 -10.08 7.67
N GLY A 136 3.01 -11.40 7.68
CA GLY A 136 2.64 -12.27 8.79
C GLY A 136 1.16 -12.69 8.81
N ALA A 137 0.40 -12.34 7.78
CA ALA A 137 -1.03 -12.59 7.66
C ALA A 137 -1.36 -13.85 6.84
N ALA A 138 -0.55 -14.91 6.95
CA ALA A 138 -0.79 -16.17 6.22
C ALA A 138 -2.20 -16.73 6.44
N HIS A 139 -2.73 -16.59 7.66
CA HIS A 139 -4.09 -16.99 8.00
C HIS A 139 -5.19 -16.22 7.24
N VAL A 140 -4.92 -14.97 6.84
CA VAL A 140 -5.81 -14.17 5.97
C VAL A 140 -5.60 -14.60 4.52
N ALA A 141 -4.34 -14.72 4.09
CA ALA A 141 -3.98 -15.12 2.73
C ALA A 141 -4.62 -16.45 2.30
N ASP A 142 -4.66 -17.43 3.21
CA ASP A 142 -5.28 -18.74 3.00
C ASP A 142 -6.81 -18.69 2.78
N THR A 143 -7.45 -17.56 3.10
CA THR A 143 -8.89 -17.37 2.95
C THR A 143 -9.29 -16.58 1.69
N ILE A 144 -8.31 -16.07 0.94
CA ILE A 144 -8.57 -15.26 -0.26
C ILE A 144 -9.20 -16.14 -1.36
N PRO A 145 -10.43 -15.84 -1.82
CA PRO A 145 -11.01 -16.49 -2.98
C PRO A 145 -10.21 -16.20 -4.25
N ALA A 146 -10.19 -17.15 -5.18
CA ALA A 146 -9.67 -16.90 -6.51
C ALA A 146 -10.42 -15.74 -7.18
N GLY A 147 -9.68 -14.83 -7.82
CA GLY A 147 -10.25 -13.65 -8.49
C GLY A 147 -10.52 -12.44 -7.58
N LEU A 148 -10.40 -12.55 -6.25
CA LEU A 148 -10.66 -11.42 -5.36
C LEU A 148 -9.70 -10.24 -5.62
N GLY A 149 -8.44 -10.52 -5.95
CA GLY A 149 -7.47 -9.50 -6.33
C GLY A 149 -7.91 -8.72 -7.57
N ASP A 150 -8.49 -9.41 -8.57
CA ASP A 150 -9.02 -8.78 -9.77
C ASP A 150 -10.25 -7.92 -9.46
N GLU A 151 -11.17 -8.43 -8.63
CA GLU A 151 -12.36 -7.69 -8.21
C GLU A 151 -12.00 -6.39 -7.47
N ILE A 152 -10.99 -6.43 -6.59
CA ILE A 152 -10.52 -5.24 -5.87
C ILE A 152 -9.88 -4.26 -6.85
N ALA A 153 -8.97 -4.72 -7.70
CA ALA A 153 -8.26 -3.84 -8.63
C ALA A 153 -9.23 -3.20 -9.65
N ASP A 154 -10.20 -3.95 -10.18
CA ASP A 154 -11.25 -3.41 -11.06
C ASP A 154 -12.07 -2.33 -10.34
N HIS A 155 -12.45 -2.57 -9.09
CA HIS A 155 -13.17 -1.58 -8.30
C HIS A 155 -12.34 -0.30 -8.09
N LEU A 156 -11.05 -0.42 -7.80
CA LEU A 156 -10.15 0.74 -7.68
C LEU A 156 -10.01 1.50 -9.00
N VAL A 157 -9.88 0.79 -10.13
CA VAL A 157 -9.82 1.40 -11.47
C VAL A 157 -11.09 2.22 -11.77
N GLU A 158 -12.26 1.74 -11.34
CA GLU A 158 -13.52 2.46 -11.50
C GLU A 158 -13.68 3.63 -10.52
N TYR A 159 -13.25 3.45 -9.27
CA TYR A 159 -13.48 4.43 -8.20
C TYR A 159 -12.50 5.61 -8.25
N LEU A 160 -11.20 5.37 -8.46
CA LEU A 160 -10.16 6.42 -8.38
C LEU A 160 -10.44 7.63 -9.29
N PRO A 161 -10.91 7.47 -10.55
CA PRO A 161 -11.29 8.61 -11.37
C PRO A 161 -12.43 9.45 -10.80
N THR A 162 -13.32 8.87 -9.99
CA THR A 162 -14.45 9.60 -9.38
C THR A 162 -14.01 10.60 -8.32
N ILE A 163 -12.80 10.42 -7.77
CA ILE A 163 -12.16 11.32 -6.80
C ILE A 163 -11.02 12.12 -7.43
N GLY A 164 -10.91 12.12 -8.77
CA GLY A 164 -9.94 12.93 -9.50
C GLY A 164 -8.55 12.30 -9.63
N ILE A 165 -8.38 11.03 -9.26
CA ILE A 165 -7.12 10.30 -9.43
C ILE A 165 -7.13 9.58 -10.78
N ALA A 166 -6.21 9.97 -11.66
CA ALA A 166 -6.09 9.36 -12.98
C ALA A 166 -5.38 7.99 -12.89
N VAL A 167 -6.02 6.96 -13.43
CA VAL A 167 -5.42 5.63 -13.57
C VAL A 167 -4.90 5.49 -15.00
N ALA A 168 -3.57 5.43 -15.15
CA ALA A 168 -2.97 5.10 -16.43
C ALA A 168 -3.29 3.63 -16.78
N PRO A 169 -3.46 3.29 -18.08
CA PRO A 169 -3.62 1.89 -18.46
C PRO A 169 -2.41 1.07 -18.00
N GLU A 170 -2.65 -0.15 -17.50
CA GLU A 170 -1.57 -1.11 -17.24
C GLU A 170 -0.84 -1.38 -18.55
N GLU A 171 0.49 -1.27 -18.56
CA GLU A 171 1.26 -1.74 -19.71
C GLU A 171 1.10 -3.27 -19.80
N PRO A 172 0.79 -3.82 -20.99
CA PRO A 172 0.60 -5.26 -21.14
C PRO A 172 1.88 -5.99 -20.73
N ASP A 173 1.72 -7.16 -20.12
CA ASP A 173 2.84 -8.04 -19.82
C ASP A 173 3.66 -8.26 -21.10
N PRO A 174 4.98 -8.00 -21.11
CA PRO A 174 5.81 -8.27 -22.27
C PRO A 174 5.71 -9.73 -22.77
N GLU A 175 5.33 -10.70 -21.91
CA GLU A 175 5.07 -12.08 -22.35
C GLU A 175 3.74 -12.27 -23.11
N GLU A 176 2.73 -11.43 -22.88
CA GLU A 176 1.46 -11.47 -23.64
C GLU A 176 1.60 -10.80 -25.02
N ALA A 177 2.53 -9.86 -25.15
CA ALA A 177 2.75 -9.09 -26.39
C ALA A 177 3.39 -9.90 -27.54
N ASP A 178 4.01 -11.06 -27.27
CA ASP A 178 4.74 -11.88 -28.27
C ASP A 178 3.90 -13.00 -28.93
N THR A 179 2.60 -13.11 -28.60
CA THR A 179 1.76 -14.18 -29.17
C THR A 179 1.15 -13.87 -30.54
N GLY A 180 1.41 -12.68 -31.08
CA GLY A 180 0.79 -12.20 -32.31
C GLY A 180 1.78 -11.79 -33.39
N GLU A 181 2.43 -12.75 -34.06
CA GLU A 181 2.66 -12.76 -35.51
C GLU A 181 3.58 -13.92 -35.93
N ALA A 182 2.98 -15.04 -36.32
CA ALA A 182 3.56 -15.94 -37.30
C ALA A 182 2.43 -16.48 -38.19
N SER A 183 2.23 -15.84 -39.33
CA SER A 183 1.44 -16.36 -40.47
C SER A 183 2.28 -16.27 -41.74
#